data_AF-A0A1M6J923-F1
#
_entry.id   AF-A0A1M6J923-F1
#
_cell.length_a   1.000
_cell.length_b   1.000
_cell.length_c   1.000
_cell.angle_alpha   90.00
_cell.angle_beta   90.00
_cell.angle_gamma   90.00
#
_symmetry.space_group_name_H-M   'P 1'
#
loop_
_entity.id
_entity.type
_entity.pdbx_description
1 polymer ?
#
loop_
_entity_poly.entity_id
_entity_poly.type
_entity_poly.pdbx_seq_one_letter_code
_entity_poly.pdbx_strand_id
1 'polypeptide(L)'
;MENKSILLGSSAELRQIKETIIKEAQLREEVQNLSTERRNLERDLETEEKLTADTITSTTKKRRDELEAGFDREISTNNTKLKSAQNKKESTRKKAVKNRMAEETKILVEENKERKQGIKKALRDKGIPGFASSGWFYSLFCTSSMKDFVLFAILTIIFIGLIPNAVCYFFVTGFWMWKVLVYLGIVVVVFIIYMTIFKITKSRDKAIFEELRPERNAIIANRKQIKKIKKKIKKDPDESQYNLSGLNAEIAEIEKNLTVLKEKKVAALKEFEEKTAKVIVDEITGASAGKILEMKNRIAEMSQRLLDVERRQQDTSLRIKTDYEAYLGSEFMNTENLDRLTGIIDEGKAVNISEAIKAFKERP
;
A
#
# COMPACT_ATOMS: atom_id res chain seq x y z
N MET A 1 -18.83 -83.19 -21.00
CA MET A 1 -19.75 -83.11 -22.15
C MET A 1 -19.01 -83.71 -23.33
N GLU A 2 -19.71 -84.53 -24.11
CA GLU A 2 -19.18 -85.25 -25.26
C GLU A 2 -18.49 -84.29 -26.24
N ASN A 3 -17.27 -84.64 -26.64
CA ASN A 3 -16.56 -84.05 -27.77
C ASN A 3 -17.28 -84.45 -29.07
N LYS A 4 -18.48 -83.87 -29.30
CA LYS A 4 -19.07 -83.86 -30.63
C LYS A 4 -18.25 -82.86 -31.44
N SER A 5 -17.59 -83.33 -32.49
CA SER A 5 -16.79 -82.48 -33.38
C SER A 5 -17.65 -81.32 -33.87
N ILE A 6 -17.31 -80.08 -33.51
CA ILE A 6 -18.03 -78.85 -33.88
C ILE A 6 -18.16 -78.72 -35.41
N LEU A 7 -17.25 -79.33 -36.16
CA LEU A 7 -17.30 -79.40 -37.62
C LEU A 7 -18.43 -80.30 -38.16
N LEU A 8 -18.93 -81.23 -37.35
CA LEU A 8 -20.10 -82.08 -37.63
C LEU A 8 -21.41 -81.50 -37.08
N GLY A 9 -21.35 -80.30 -36.50
CA GLY A 9 -22.49 -79.58 -35.94
C GLY A 9 -23.51 -79.10 -36.95
N SER A 10 -24.71 -78.77 -36.46
CA SER A 10 -25.83 -78.22 -37.25
C SER A 10 -25.89 -76.68 -37.18
N SER A 11 -26.83 -76.07 -37.90
CA SER A 11 -27.04 -74.60 -37.88
C SER A 11 -27.31 -74.03 -36.49
N ALA A 12 -27.77 -74.83 -35.53
CA ALA A 12 -27.93 -74.43 -34.13
C ALA A 12 -26.60 -74.11 -33.44
N GLU A 13 -25.53 -74.85 -33.75
CA GLU A 13 -24.20 -74.62 -33.16
C GLU A 13 -23.58 -73.32 -33.69
N LEU A 14 -23.75 -73.01 -34.99
CA LEU A 14 -23.33 -71.72 -35.56
C LEU A 14 -24.05 -70.52 -34.91
N ARG A 15 -25.35 -70.66 -34.61
CA ARG A 15 -26.12 -69.62 -33.91
C ARG A 15 -25.62 -69.42 -32.48
N GLN A 16 -25.28 -70.50 -31.76
CA GLN A 16 -24.69 -70.41 -30.41
C GLN A 16 -23.31 -69.73 -30.41
N ILE A 17 -22.50 -69.96 -31.43
CA ILE A 17 -21.20 -69.30 -31.62
C ILE A 17 -21.41 -67.80 -31.89
N LYS A 18 -22.36 -67.46 -32.76
CA LYS A 18 -22.74 -66.07 -33.03
C LYS A 18 -23.22 -65.36 -31.77
N GLU A 19 -24.09 -65.99 -30.97
CA GLU A 19 -24.54 -65.44 -29.67
C GLU A 19 -23.37 -65.20 -28.71
N THR A 20 -22.40 -66.12 -28.67
CA THR A 20 -21.21 -65.98 -27.82
C THR A 20 -20.33 -64.80 -28.27
N ILE A 21 -20.18 -64.58 -29.58
CA ILE A 21 -19.44 -63.43 -30.15
C ILE A 21 -20.16 -62.12 -29.83
N ILE A 22 -21.48 -62.06 -30.00
CA ILE A 22 -22.29 -60.88 -29.63
C ILE A 22 -22.14 -60.59 -28.14
N LYS A 23 -22.17 -61.63 -27.30
CA LYS A 23 -21.98 -61.48 -25.86
C LYS A 23 -20.58 -60.96 -25.50
N GLU A 24 -19.52 -61.41 -26.18
CA GLU A 24 -18.17 -60.86 -25.99
C GLU A 24 -18.09 -59.39 -26.38
N ALA A 25 -18.71 -59.00 -27.50
CA ALA A 25 -18.77 -57.61 -27.95
C ALA A 25 -19.54 -56.72 -26.95
N GLN A 26 -20.67 -57.20 -26.42
CA GLN A 26 -21.44 -56.51 -25.37
C GLN A 26 -20.63 -56.35 -24.08
N LEU A 27 -19.95 -57.41 -23.63
CA LEU A 27 -19.08 -57.35 -22.45
C LEU A 27 -17.91 -56.37 -22.66
N ARG A 28 -17.33 -56.34 -23.86
CA ARG A 28 -16.26 -55.39 -24.21
C ARG A 28 -16.76 -53.94 -24.15
N GLU A 29 -17.95 -53.67 -24.67
CA GLU A 29 -18.58 -52.35 -24.58
C GLU A 29 -18.87 -51.97 -23.12
N GLU A 30 -19.39 -52.91 -22.31
CA GLU A 30 -19.62 -52.68 -20.87
C GLU A 30 -18.32 -52.37 -20.12
N VAL A 31 -17.21 -53.09 -20.39
CA VAL A 31 -15.88 -52.79 -19.84
C VAL A 31 -15.45 -51.37 -20.20
N GLN A 32 -15.59 -50.97 -21.47
CA GLN A 32 -15.19 -49.64 -21.91
C GLN A 32 -16.03 -48.54 -21.24
N ASN A 33 -17.34 -48.75 -21.13
CA ASN A 33 -18.26 -47.81 -20.49
C ASN A 33 -17.97 -47.68 -18.99
N LEU A 34 -17.85 -48.80 -18.26
CA LEU A 34 -17.53 -48.82 -16.83
C LEU A 34 -16.15 -48.21 -16.55
N SER A 35 -15.14 -48.51 -17.38
CA SER A 35 -13.81 -47.92 -17.29
C SER A 35 -13.84 -46.40 -17.46
N THR A 36 -14.62 -45.91 -18.43
CA THR A 36 -14.77 -44.47 -18.68
C THR A 36 -15.53 -43.77 -17.54
N GLU A 37 -16.63 -44.35 -17.07
CA GLU A 37 -17.41 -43.80 -15.96
C GLU A 37 -16.59 -43.79 -14.65
N ARG A 38 -15.82 -44.86 -14.37
CA ARG A 38 -14.91 -44.88 -13.21
C ARG A 38 -13.88 -43.77 -13.31
N ARG A 39 -13.24 -43.60 -14.47
CA ARG A 39 -12.24 -42.54 -14.68
C ARG A 39 -12.83 -41.14 -14.59
N ASN A 40 -14.09 -40.95 -15.01
CA ASN A 40 -14.79 -39.68 -14.80
C ASN A 40 -14.99 -39.42 -13.30
N LEU A 41 -15.48 -40.41 -12.56
CA LEU A 41 -15.75 -40.30 -11.13
C LEU A 41 -14.46 -40.09 -10.30
N GLU A 42 -13.35 -40.72 -10.67
CA GLU A 42 -12.02 -40.48 -10.08
C GLU A 42 -11.57 -39.02 -10.27
N ARG A 43 -11.81 -38.44 -11.45
CA ARG A 43 -11.51 -37.03 -11.71
C ARG A 43 -12.42 -36.08 -10.94
N ASP A 44 -13.70 -36.43 -10.80
CA ASP A 44 -14.64 -35.65 -10.01
C ASP A 44 -14.28 -35.67 -8.52
N LEU A 45 -13.83 -36.83 -8.01
CA LEU A 45 -13.30 -36.97 -6.66
C LEU A 45 -12.05 -36.09 -6.45
N GLU A 46 -11.07 -36.15 -7.35
CA GLU A 46 -9.86 -35.32 -7.27
C GLU A 46 -10.23 -33.82 -7.29
N THR A 47 -11.18 -33.45 -8.15
CA THR A 47 -11.68 -32.08 -8.22
C THR A 47 -12.32 -31.66 -6.91
N GLU A 48 -13.13 -32.50 -6.27
CA GLU A 48 -13.76 -32.15 -4.99
C GLU A 48 -12.79 -32.12 -3.80
N GLU A 49 -11.83 -33.03 -3.76
CA GLU A 49 -10.76 -32.98 -2.76
C GLU A 49 -9.96 -31.68 -2.90
N LYS A 50 -9.66 -31.27 -4.14
CA LYS A 50 -8.99 -30.00 -4.42
C LYS A 50 -9.84 -28.78 -4.05
N LEU A 51 -11.13 -28.77 -4.41
CA LEU A 51 -12.05 -27.68 -4.05
C LEU A 51 -12.18 -27.52 -2.53
N THR A 52 -12.22 -28.65 -1.80
CA THR A 52 -12.19 -28.64 -0.33
C THR A 52 -10.90 -28.00 0.19
N ALA A 53 -9.73 -28.41 -0.32
CA ALA A 53 -8.44 -27.86 0.09
C ALA A 53 -8.30 -26.35 -0.23
N ASP A 54 -8.76 -25.92 -1.39
CA ASP A 54 -8.76 -24.51 -1.82
C ASP A 54 -9.72 -23.67 -0.95
N THR A 55 -10.87 -24.24 -0.57
CA THR A 55 -11.84 -23.59 0.32
C THR A 55 -11.27 -23.41 1.73
N ILE A 56 -10.58 -24.43 2.26
CA ILE A 56 -9.87 -24.35 3.54
C ILE A 56 -8.84 -23.23 3.51
N THR A 57 -7.98 -23.23 2.48
CA THR A 57 -6.88 -22.28 2.36
C THR A 57 -7.39 -20.85 2.22
N SER A 58 -8.35 -20.61 1.33
CA SER A 58 -8.93 -19.30 1.09
C SER A 58 -9.70 -18.77 2.31
N THR A 59 -10.50 -19.62 2.97
CA THR A 59 -11.30 -19.22 4.14
C THR A 59 -10.41 -18.90 5.34
N THR A 60 -9.42 -19.75 5.63
CA THR A 60 -8.51 -19.54 6.76
C THR A 60 -7.70 -18.26 6.56
N LYS A 61 -7.17 -18.05 5.35
CA LYS A 61 -6.44 -16.82 5.00
C LYS A 61 -7.32 -15.59 5.12
N LYS A 62 -8.52 -15.62 4.52
CA LYS A 62 -9.46 -14.49 4.57
C LYS A 62 -9.81 -14.10 6.00
N ARG A 63 -10.15 -15.06 6.86
CA ARG A 63 -10.49 -14.79 8.26
C ARG A 63 -9.30 -14.27 9.06
N ARG A 64 -8.08 -14.77 8.79
CA ARG A 64 -6.84 -14.23 9.38
C ARG A 64 -6.61 -12.78 8.98
N ASP A 65 -6.74 -12.47 7.70
CA ASP A 65 -6.52 -11.13 7.16
C ASP A 65 -7.59 -10.15 7.67
N GLU A 66 -8.84 -10.59 7.82
CA GLU A 66 -9.92 -9.80 8.43
C GLU A 66 -9.65 -9.48 9.91
N LEU A 67 -9.17 -10.47 10.67
CA LEU A 67 -8.77 -10.29 12.07
C LEU A 67 -7.61 -9.29 12.19
N GLU A 68 -6.57 -9.46 11.36
CA GLU A 68 -5.41 -8.56 11.30
C GLU A 68 -5.83 -7.12 10.94
N ALA A 69 -6.66 -6.96 9.90
CA ALA A 69 -7.17 -5.67 9.46
C ALA A 69 -8.03 -4.98 10.55
N GLY A 70 -8.78 -5.74 11.35
CA GLY A 70 -9.52 -5.22 12.50
C GLY A 70 -8.60 -4.52 13.51
N PHE A 71 -7.55 -5.21 13.94
CA PHE A 71 -6.55 -4.63 14.85
C PHE A 71 -5.81 -3.45 14.23
N ASP A 72 -5.42 -3.53 12.96
CA ASP A 72 -4.69 -2.44 12.28
C ASP A 72 -5.52 -1.16 12.16
N ARG A 73 -6.84 -1.27 11.96
CA ARG A 73 -7.76 -0.12 12.00
C ARG A 73 -7.80 0.54 13.37
N GLU A 74 -7.87 -0.24 14.44
CA GLU A 74 -7.86 0.29 15.81
C GLU A 74 -6.50 0.93 16.17
N ILE A 75 -5.39 0.29 15.80
CA ILE A 75 -4.04 0.82 15.97
C ILE A 75 -3.89 2.15 15.22
N SER A 76 -4.35 2.21 13.97
CA SER A 76 -4.34 3.44 13.17
C SER A 76 -5.16 4.55 13.82
N THR A 77 -6.35 4.23 14.31
CA THR A 77 -7.22 5.18 15.03
C THR A 77 -6.57 5.71 16.31
N ASN A 78 -5.89 4.86 17.08
CA ASN A 78 -5.17 5.31 18.27
C ASN A 78 -3.91 6.10 17.93
N ASN A 79 -3.22 5.79 16.83
CA ASN A 79 -2.10 6.59 16.33
C ASN A 79 -2.53 7.99 15.87
N THR A 80 -3.70 8.14 15.26
CA THR A 80 -4.22 9.47 14.90
C THR A 80 -4.59 10.28 16.14
N LYS A 81 -5.20 9.64 17.16
CA LYS A 81 -5.44 10.26 18.48
C LYS A 81 -4.13 10.70 19.14
N LEU A 82 -3.10 9.85 19.12
CA LEU A 82 -1.77 10.17 19.66
C LEU A 82 -1.17 11.40 18.98
N LYS A 83 -1.17 11.44 17.64
CA LYS A 83 -0.70 12.61 16.89
C LYS A 83 -1.48 13.87 17.22
N SER A 84 -2.81 13.77 17.36
CA SER A 84 -3.65 14.90 17.75
C SER A 84 -3.31 15.43 19.15
N ALA A 85 -3.14 14.53 20.13
CA ALA A 85 -2.75 14.88 21.49
C ALA A 85 -1.36 15.52 21.54
N GLN A 86 -0.39 14.99 20.79
CA GLN A 86 0.95 15.56 20.64
C GLN A 86 0.92 16.96 20.02
N ASN A 87 0.14 17.17 18.95
CA ASN A 87 -0.05 18.48 18.33
C ASN A 87 -0.71 19.48 19.30
N LYS A 88 -1.69 19.03 20.09
CA LYS A 88 -2.34 19.83 21.13
C LYS A 88 -1.36 20.23 22.22
N LYS A 89 -0.48 19.31 22.66
CA LYS A 89 0.63 19.59 23.59
C LYS A 89 1.58 20.63 23.02
N GLU A 90 2.04 20.45 21.78
CA GLU A 90 2.99 21.38 21.15
C GLU A 90 2.37 22.78 20.98
N SER A 91 1.11 22.86 20.56
CA SER A 91 0.37 24.12 20.44
C SER A 91 0.24 24.83 21.79
N THR A 92 -0.13 24.08 22.84
CA THR A 92 -0.26 24.60 24.21
C THR A 92 1.09 25.10 24.73
N ARG A 93 2.16 24.34 24.52
CA ARG A 93 3.54 24.73 24.85
C ARG A 93 3.94 26.01 24.12
N LYS A 94 3.74 26.09 22.80
CA LYS A 94 4.05 27.28 21.99
C LYS A 94 3.31 28.52 22.51
N LYS A 95 2.03 28.37 22.88
CA LYS A 95 1.22 29.45 23.47
C LYS A 95 1.76 29.87 24.84
N ALA A 96 2.06 28.92 25.71
CA ALA A 96 2.60 29.19 27.04
C ALA A 96 3.98 29.89 26.99
N VAL A 97 4.89 29.41 26.13
CA VAL A 97 6.19 30.04 25.86
C VAL A 97 6.03 31.46 25.33
N LYS A 98 5.05 31.71 24.45
CA LYS A 98 4.75 33.05 23.95
C LYS A 98 4.25 33.97 25.06
N ASN A 99 3.36 33.48 25.92
CA ASN A 99 2.83 34.23 27.05
C ASN A 99 3.94 34.59 28.04
N ARG A 100 4.78 33.61 28.43
CA ARG A 100 5.94 33.83 29.30
C ARG A 100 6.93 34.84 28.73
N MET A 101 7.23 34.75 27.42
CA MET A 101 8.04 35.77 26.75
C MET A 101 7.42 37.16 26.81
N ALA A 102 6.09 37.29 26.70
CA ALA A 102 5.41 38.58 26.78
C ALA A 102 5.44 39.12 28.22
N GLU A 103 5.20 38.27 29.21
CA GLU A 103 5.17 38.62 30.62
C GLU A 103 6.56 39.01 31.15
N GLU A 104 7.58 38.16 30.95
CA GLU A 104 8.96 38.46 31.40
C GLU A 104 9.57 39.67 30.70
N THR A 105 9.09 40.04 29.51
CA THR A 105 9.58 41.23 28.78
C THR A 105 8.69 42.45 28.94
N LYS A 106 7.55 42.34 29.65
CA LYS A 106 6.54 43.40 29.76
C LYS A 106 7.13 44.70 30.31
N ILE A 107 7.82 44.63 31.44
CA ILE A 107 8.44 45.79 32.10
C ILE A 107 9.43 46.47 31.15
N LEU A 108 10.36 45.71 30.55
CA LEU A 108 11.34 46.27 29.61
C LEU A 108 10.69 46.88 28.35
N VAL A 109 9.54 46.36 27.93
CA VAL A 109 8.78 46.90 26.79
C VAL A 109 8.06 48.19 27.18
N GLU A 110 7.47 48.26 28.38
CA GLU A 110 6.82 49.44 28.94
C GLU A 110 7.84 50.56 29.18
N GLU A 111 8.97 50.26 29.83
CA GLU A 111 10.09 51.21 29.98
C GLU A 111 10.56 51.75 28.63
N ASN A 112 10.71 50.88 27.62
CA ASN A 112 11.09 51.31 26.28
C ASN A 112 10.04 52.24 25.64
N LYS A 113 8.76 52.05 25.94
CA LYS A 113 7.68 52.88 25.44
C LYS A 113 7.70 54.24 26.12
N GLU A 114 7.86 54.28 27.44
CA GLU A 114 7.96 55.49 28.24
C GLU A 114 9.18 56.32 27.84
N ARG A 115 10.38 55.72 27.78
CA ARG A 115 11.61 56.41 27.37
C ARG A 115 11.50 57.00 25.96
N LYS A 116 10.87 56.28 25.01
CA LYS A 116 10.60 56.82 23.67
C LYS A 116 9.62 57.99 23.67
N GLN A 117 8.60 57.95 24.52
CA GLN A 117 7.67 59.06 24.68
C GLN A 117 8.37 60.26 25.32
N GLY A 118 9.23 60.04 26.32
CA GLY A 118 10.09 61.07 26.92
C GLY A 118 11.00 61.75 25.90
N ILE A 119 11.72 60.97 25.08
CA ILE A 119 12.54 61.50 23.97
C ILE A 119 11.70 62.34 22.99
N LYS A 120 10.51 61.87 22.62
CA LYS A 120 9.63 62.62 21.71
C LYS A 120 9.12 63.92 22.33
N LYS A 121 8.79 63.92 23.61
CA LYS A 121 8.37 65.12 24.36
C LYS A 121 9.50 66.14 24.43
N ALA A 122 10.68 65.73 24.88
CA ALA A 122 11.85 66.60 24.96
C ALA A 122 12.24 67.25 23.62
N LEU A 123 12.11 66.50 22.51
CA LEU A 123 12.33 67.06 21.16
C LEU A 123 11.22 68.05 20.76
N ARG A 124 9.96 67.77 21.09
CA ARG A 124 8.83 68.66 20.80
C ARG A 124 8.94 69.98 21.58
N ASP A 125 9.33 69.93 22.85
CA ASP A 125 9.44 71.10 23.73
C ASP A 125 10.47 72.12 23.20
N LYS A 126 11.47 71.62 22.46
CA LYS A 126 12.54 72.42 21.85
C LYS A 126 12.27 72.75 20.37
N GLY A 127 11.06 72.46 19.88
CA GLY A 127 10.65 72.72 18.50
C GLY A 127 11.40 71.90 17.45
N ILE A 128 12.00 70.76 17.85
CA ILE A 128 12.74 69.86 16.98
C ILE A 128 11.76 68.83 16.38
N PRO A 129 11.78 68.61 15.06
CA PRO A 129 10.88 67.65 14.43
C PRO A 129 11.16 66.21 14.88
N GLY A 130 10.09 65.42 15.03
CA GLY A 130 10.15 64.06 15.59
C GLY A 130 11.03 63.07 14.81
N PHE A 131 11.38 63.33 13.54
CA PHE A 131 12.32 62.50 12.79
C PHE A 131 13.73 62.53 13.39
N ALA A 132 14.08 63.59 14.12
CA ALA A 132 15.36 63.71 14.83
C ALA A 132 15.52 62.65 15.94
N SER A 133 14.42 61.99 16.36
CA SER A 133 14.44 60.84 17.28
C SER A 133 14.83 59.51 16.60
N SER A 134 15.03 59.47 15.28
CA SER A 134 15.30 58.22 14.55
C SER A 134 16.70 57.65 14.82
N GLY A 135 16.89 56.36 14.55
CA GLY A 135 18.19 55.68 14.55
C GLY A 135 19.18 56.34 13.58
N TRP A 136 18.72 56.45 12.33
CA TRP A 136 19.45 57.01 11.20
C TRP A 136 19.91 58.45 11.42
N PHE A 137 19.06 59.27 12.05
CA PHE A 137 19.38 60.67 12.35
C PHE A 137 20.62 60.77 13.26
N TYR A 138 20.65 60.00 14.35
CA TYR A 138 21.78 60.00 15.27
C TYR A 138 23.05 59.45 14.63
N SER A 139 22.95 58.40 13.80
CA SER A 139 24.13 57.86 13.10
C SER A 139 24.67 58.79 12.01
N LEU A 140 23.87 59.69 11.44
CA LEU A 140 24.31 60.67 10.43
C LEU A 140 24.87 61.96 11.05
N PHE A 141 24.21 62.49 12.08
CA PHE A 141 24.48 63.84 12.60
C PHE A 141 25.13 63.86 13.98
N CYS A 142 25.08 62.74 14.72
CA CYS A 142 25.61 62.57 16.07
C CYS A 142 26.46 61.29 16.16
N THR A 143 27.40 61.12 15.23
CA THR A 143 28.33 59.98 15.18
C THR A 143 29.19 59.91 16.45
N SER A 144 29.30 58.73 17.04
CA SER A 144 30.15 58.52 18.23
C SER A 144 30.69 57.11 18.37
N SER A 145 30.06 56.11 17.74
CA SER A 145 30.56 54.75 17.70
C SER A 145 31.14 54.42 16.32
N MET A 146 32.12 53.51 16.23
CA MET A 146 32.66 53.06 14.94
C MET A 146 31.57 52.52 13.99
N LYS A 147 30.51 51.90 14.53
CA LYS A 147 29.36 51.46 13.74
C LYS A 147 28.58 52.61 13.10
N ASP A 148 28.48 53.75 13.79
CA ASP A 148 27.84 54.95 13.26
C ASP A 148 28.72 55.58 12.18
N PHE A 149 30.05 55.55 12.36
CA PHE A 149 30.99 56.02 11.34
C PHE A 149 30.93 55.19 10.06
N VAL A 150 30.88 53.85 10.16
CA VAL A 150 30.70 52.97 9.00
C VAL A 150 29.36 53.25 8.32
N LEU A 151 28.29 53.43 9.09
CA LEU A 151 26.97 53.74 8.51
C LEU A 151 26.97 55.11 7.82
N PHE A 152 27.60 56.12 8.41
CA PHE A 152 27.80 57.42 7.81
C PHE A 152 28.58 57.30 6.49
N ALA A 153 29.71 56.60 6.47
CA ALA A 153 30.52 56.39 5.27
C ALA A 153 29.71 55.70 4.15
N ILE A 154 28.95 54.65 4.48
CA ILE A 154 28.07 53.97 3.52
C ILE A 154 27.01 54.93 2.97
N LEU A 155 26.35 55.71 3.83
CA LEU A 155 25.33 56.67 3.39
C LEU A 155 25.94 57.78 2.52
N THR A 156 27.14 58.28 2.86
CA THR A 156 27.86 59.25 2.03
C THR A 156 28.20 58.69 0.65
N ILE A 157 28.68 57.44 0.58
CA ILE A 157 28.97 56.77 -0.70
C ILE A 157 27.69 56.61 -1.53
N ILE A 158 26.55 56.30 -0.91
CA ILE A 158 25.27 56.17 -1.61
C ILE A 158 24.80 57.53 -2.14
N PHE A 159 24.77 58.56 -1.29
CA PHE A 159 24.21 59.87 -1.65
C PHE A 159 25.09 60.68 -2.60
N ILE A 160 26.41 60.55 -2.53
CA ILE A 160 27.35 61.29 -3.39
C ILE A 160 27.85 60.43 -4.55
N GLY A 161 28.01 59.12 -4.35
CA GLY A 161 28.50 58.21 -5.39
C GLY A 161 27.35 57.54 -6.15
N LEU A 162 26.57 56.69 -5.48
CA LEU A 162 25.65 55.79 -6.16
C LEU A 162 24.47 56.52 -6.83
N ILE A 163 23.80 57.43 -6.11
CA ILE A 163 22.61 58.14 -6.60
C ILE A 163 22.95 59.06 -7.78
N PRO A 164 23.98 59.92 -7.71
CA PRO A 164 24.33 60.79 -8.84
C PRO A 164 24.78 59.99 -10.06
N ASN A 165 25.55 58.92 -9.88
CA ASN A 165 25.97 58.05 -10.99
C ASN A 165 24.77 57.32 -11.63
N ALA A 166 23.83 56.81 -10.83
CA ALA A 166 22.63 56.17 -11.35
C ALA A 166 21.77 57.15 -12.16
N VAL A 167 21.57 58.38 -11.67
CA VAL A 167 20.80 59.40 -12.40
C VAL A 167 21.50 59.81 -13.71
N CYS A 168 22.82 59.99 -13.69
CA CYS A 168 23.60 60.32 -14.89
C CYS A 168 23.65 59.18 -15.92
N TYR A 169 23.54 57.92 -15.49
CA TYR A 169 23.49 56.76 -16.39
C TYR A 169 22.12 56.59 -17.05
N PHE A 170 21.04 56.73 -16.29
CA PHE A 170 19.68 56.46 -16.80
C PHE A 170 19.00 57.66 -17.49
N PHE A 171 19.25 58.90 -17.04
CA PHE A 171 18.47 60.07 -17.49
C PHE A 171 19.25 61.03 -18.38
N VAL A 172 20.58 60.91 -18.46
CA VAL A 172 21.42 61.84 -19.24
C VAL A 172 22.11 61.10 -20.40
N THR A 173 21.50 61.18 -21.59
CA THR A 173 22.09 60.71 -22.84
C THR A 173 22.60 61.91 -23.64
N GLY A 174 23.92 62.04 -23.81
CA GLY A 174 24.52 63.16 -24.53
C GLY A 174 25.96 63.47 -24.12
N PHE A 175 26.42 64.67 -24.52
CA PHE A 175 27.78 65.17 -24.33
C PHE A 175 28.23 65.11 -22.85
N TRP A 176 29.47 64.68 -22.61
CA TRP A 176 30.00 64.36 -21.27
C TRP A 176 29.88 65.52 -20.26
N MET A 177 29.97 66.77 -20.73
CA MET A 177 29.79 67.96 -19.88
C MET A 177 28.40 68.05 -19.23
N TRP A 178 27.33 67.60 -19.88
CA TRP A 178 25.99 67.59 -19.28
C TRP A 178 25.87 66.61 -18.12
N LYS A 179 26.55 65.46 -18.20
CA LYS A 179 26.62 64.49 -17.10
C LYS A 179 27.32 65.11 -15.89
N VAL A 180 28.41 65.83 -16.11
CA VAL A 180 29.16 66.53 -15.05
C VAL A 180 28.30 67.61 -14.39
N LEU A 181 27.57 68.41 -15.16
CA LEU A 181 26.69 69.46 -14.62
C LEU A 181 25.53 68.89 -13.80
N VAL A 182 24.86 67.84 -14.27
CA VAL A 182 23.77 67.17 -13.54
C VAL A 182 24.29 66.52 -12.26
N TYR A 183 25.45 65.84 -12.33
CA TYR A 183 26.10 65.25 -11.15
C TYR A 183 26.39 66.31 -10.09
N LEU A 184 27.02 67.43 -10.49
CA LEU A 184 27.32 68.55 -9.61
C LEU A 184 26.04 69.14 -9.01
N GLY A 185 24.99 69.30 -9.81
CA GLY A 185 23.68 69.76 -9.36
C GLY A 185 23.09 68.86 -8.27
N ILE A 186 23.12 67.53 -8.44
CA ILE A 186 22.61 66.59 -7.44
C ILE A 186 23.44 66.66 -6.15
N VAL A 187 24.77 66.70 -6.24
CA VAL A 187 25.64 66.83 -5.06
C VAL A 187 25.35 68.13 -4.32
N VAL A 188 25.15 69.24 -5.03
CA VAL A 188 24.78 70.54 -4.44
C VAL A 188 23.41 70.45 -3.76
N VAL A 189 22.40 69.83 -4.38
CA VAL A 189 21.08 69.64 -3.77
C VAL A 189 21.16 68.79 -2.51
N VAL A 190 21.88 67.66 -2.54
CA VAL A 190 22.12 66.79 -1.38
C VAL A 190 22.84 67.56 -0.27
N PHE A 191 23.83 68.37 -0.63
CA PHE A 191 24.57 69.22 0.32
C PHE A 191 23.69 70.29 0.95
N ILE A 192 22.82 70.95 0.17
CA ILE A 192 21.84 71.94 0.67
C ILE A 192 20.86 71.27 1.63
N ILE A 193 20.32 70.09 1.29
CA ILE A 193 19.42 69.32 2.17
C ILE A 193 20.14 68.95 3.47
N TYR A 194 21.36 68.42 3.38
CA TYR A 194 22.18 68.07 4.53
C TYR A 194 22.43 69.29 5.43
N MET A 195 22.85 70.42 4.84
CA MET A 195 23.08 71.68 5.56
C MET A 195 21.80 72.24 6.19
N THR A 196 20.65 72.09 5.53
CA THR A 196 19.35 72.52 6.07
C THR A 196 18.98 71.69 7.30
N ILE A 197 19.11 70.37 7.24
CA ILE A 197 18.86 69.47 8.39
C ILE A 197 19.86 69.75 9.52
N PHE A 198 21.13 69.95 9.17
CA PHE A 198 22.20 70.30 10.11
C PHE A 198 21.90 71.63 10.82
N LYS A 199 21.46 72.66 10.08
CA LYS A 199 21.10 73.96 10.64
C LYS A 199 19.86 73.87 11.54
N ILE A 200 18.80 73.19 11.10
CA ILE A 200 17.57 73.00 11.90
C ILE A 200 17.88 72.28 13.21
N THR A 201 18.82 71.32 13.19
CA THR A 201 18.99 70.38 14.30
C THR A 201 20.19 70.66 15.20
N LYS A 202 21.31 71.12 14.67
CA LYS A 202 22.56 71.31 15.42
C LYS A 202 22.80 72.76 15.87
N SER A 203 22.21 73.75 15.20
CA SER A 203 22.31 75.15 15.63
C SER A 203 21.45 75.49 16.85
N ARG A 204 20.45 74.65 17.16
CA ARG A 204 19.43 74.95 18.16
C ARG A 204 19.64 74.39 19.55
N ASP A 205 20.48 73.36 19.75
CA ASP A 205 21.01 72.90 21.06
C ASP A 205 21.67 71.52 20.93
N LYS A 206 22.99 71.46 20.73
CA LYS A 206 23.76 70.20 20.76
C LYS A 206 23.60 69.47 22.12
N ALA A 207 23.40 70.23 23.19
CA ALA A 207 23.20 69.75 24.55
C ALA A 207 22.02 68.78 24.69
N ILE A 208 20.88 69.01 24.01
CA ILE A 208 19.71 68.12 24.09
C ILE A 208 20.03 66.74 23.54
N PHE A 209 20.81 66.65 22.45
CA PHE A 209 21.16 65.36 21.85
C PHE A 209 22.16 64.58 22.71
N GLU A 210 23.00 65.27 23.45
CA GLU A 210 23.89 64.67 24.46
C GLU A 210 23.09 64.20 25.69
N GLU A 211 22.08 64.96 26.12
CA GLU A 211 21.15 64.62 27.21
C GLU A 211 20.23 63.43 26.87
N LEU A 212 19.75 63.33 25.63
CA LEU A 212 18.87 62.24 25.17
C LEU A 212 19.63 60.95 24.82
N ARG A 213 20.96 61.00 24.70
CA ARG A 213 21.81 59.86 24.38
C ARG A 213 21.76 58.72 25.41
N PRO A 214 21.87 58.95 26.75
CA PRO A 214 21.72 57.89 27.75
C PRO A 214 20.36 57.18 27.64
N GLU A 215 19.27 57.92 27.41
CA GLU A 215 17.93 57.34 27.23
C GLU A 215 17.83 56.42 26.01
N ARG A 216 18.49 56.78 24.91
CA ARG A 216 18.58 55.91 23.72
C ARG A 216 19.44 54.67 23.98
N ASN A 217 20.56 54.84 24.68
CA ASN A 217 21.43 53.73 25.03
C ASN A 217 20.71 52.74 25.95
N ALA A 218 19.91 53.23 26.90
CA ALA A 218 19.03 52.42 27.73
C ALA A 218 18.01 51.64 26.88
N ILE A 219 17.37 52.28 25.88
CA ILE A 219 16.46 51.57 24.96
C ILE A 219 17.18 50.45 24.19
N ILE A 220 18.40 50.69 23.72
CA ILE A 220 19.20 49.69 23.00
C ILE A 220 19.60 48.54 23.94
N ALA A 221 20.00 48.86 25.18
CA ALA A 221 20.32 47.86 26.20
C ALA A 221 19.11 47.00 26.54
N ASN A 222 17.94 47.60 26.80
CA ASN A 222 16.69 46.89 27.06
C ASN A 222 16.30 45.99 25.89
N ARG A 223 16.44 46.45 24.64
CA ARG A 223 16.22 45.60 23.45
C ARG A 223 17.15 44.39 23.40
N LYS A 224 18.42 44.55 23.77
CA LYS A 224 19.38 43.42 23.84
C LYS A 224 18.97 42.45 24.95
N GLN A 225 18.56 42.97 26.12
CA GLN A 225 18.07 42.14 27.23
C GLN A 225 16.80 41.38 26.86
N ILE A 226 15.81 42.02 26.24
CA ILE A 226 14.60 41.37 25.70
C ILE A 226 14.97 40.23 24.75
N LYS A 227 15.93 40.44 23.84
CA LYS A 227 16.41 39.38 22.93
C LYS A 227 17.06 38.23 23.70
N LYS A 228 17.87 38.53 24.73
CA LYS A 228 18.50 37.51 25.59
C LYS A 228 17.45 36.70 26.35
N ILE A 229 16.46 37.34 26.97
CA ILE A 229 15.35 36.71 27.70
C ILE A 229 14.56 35.80 26.76
N LYS A 230 14.12 36.30 25.60
CA LYS A 230 13.41 35.49 24.59
C LYS A 230 14.24 34.28 24.13
N LYS A 231 15.56 34.43 23.95
CA LYS A 231 16.45 33.33 23.58
C LYS A 231 16.60 32.31 24.72
N LYS A 232 16.66 32.76 25.97
CA LYS A 232 16.72 31.92 27.16
C LYS A 232 15.45 31.07 27.29
N ILE A 233 14.27 31.70 27.26
CA ILE A 233 12.97 31.00 27.34
C ILE A 233 12.81 29.98 26.21
N LYS A 234 13.20 30.32 24.97
CA LYS A 234 13.12 29.36 23.84
C LYS A 234 14.03 28.14 23.99
N LYS A 235 15.14 28.28 24.71
CA LYS A 235 16.11 27.20 24.95
C LYS A 235 15.86 26.49 26.28
N ASP A 236 14.88 26.94 27.05
CA ASP A 236 14.56 26.37 28.34
C ASP A 236 14.01 24.95 28.14
N PRO A 237 14.70 23.91 28.65
CA PRO A 237 14.20 22.54 28.56
C PRO A 237 13.09 22.26 29.58
N ASP A 238 12.93 23.11 30.60
CA ASP A 238 11.93 22.92 31.63
C ASP A 238 10.54 23.33 31.12
N GLU A 239 9.63 22.35 31.11
CA GLU A 239 8.23 22.50 30.72
C GLU A 239 7.25 22.43 31.91
N SER A 240 7.77 22.25 33.13
CA SER A 240 6.96 22.08 34.35
C SER A 240 5.99 23.26 34.60
N GLN A 241 6.41 24.46 34.24
CA GLN A 241 5.66 25.70 34.39
C GLN A 241 4.47 25.83 33.41
N TYR A 242 4.36 24.98 32.39
CA TYR A 242 3.37 25.11 31.32
C TYR A 242 2.09 24.28 31.52
N ASN A 243 1.91 23.67 32.71
CA ASN A 243 0.77 22.83 33.07
C ASN A 243 0.42 21.78 31.99
N LEU A 244 1.44 21.09 31.47
CA LEU A 244 1.31 20.06 30.44
C LEU A 244 1.08 18.65 31.01
N SER A 245 1.00 18.51 32.34
CA SER A 245 0.89 17.22 33.03
C SER A 245 -0.32 16.40 32.57
N GLY A 246 -1.48 17.03 32.41
CA GLY A 246 -2.68 16.36 31.91
C GLY A 246 -2.52 15.83 30.49
N LEU A 247 -1.93 16.63 29.58
CA LEU A 247 -1.65 16.20 28.21
C LEU A 247 -0.56 15.11 28.14
N ASN A 248 0.42 15.16 29.04
CA ASN A 248 1.43 14.11 29.17
C ASN A 248 0.80 12.80 29.65
N ALA A 249 -0.11 12.85 30.62
CA ALA A 249 -0.84 11.67 31.09
C ALA A 249 -1.73 11.07 29.98
N GLU A 250 -2.46 11.92 29.25
CA GLU A 250 -3.27 11.49 28.09
C GLU A 250 -2.42 10.80 27.01
N ILE A 251 -1.28 11.40 26.65
CA ILE A 251 -0.34 10.81 25.68
C ILE A 251 0.18 9.45 26.19
N ALA A 252 0.60 9.38 27.45
CA ALA A 252 1.12 8.15 28.04
C ALA A 252 0.07 7.03 28.11
N GLU A 253 -1.19 7.39 28.39
CA GLU A 253 -2.31 6.45 28.37
C GLU A 253 -2.57 5.92 26.96
N ILE A 254 -2.58 6.79 25.94
CA ILE A 254 -2.75 6.38 24.54
C ILE A 254 -1.59 5.47 24.10
N GLU A 255 -0.35 5.81 24.46
CA GLU A 255 0.83 4.99 24.15
C GLU A 255 0.76 3.61 24.83
N LYS A 256 0.37 3.56 26.12
CA LYS A 256 0.13 2.31 26.82
C LYS A 256 -0.97 1.49 26.13
N ASN A 257 -2.09 2.10 25.78
CA ASN A 257 -3.17 1.42 25.07
C ASN A 257 -2.70 0.88 23.71
N LEU A 258 -1.87 1.62 22.98
CA LEU A 258 -1.26 1.15 21.73
C LEU A 258 -0.34 -0.05 21.94
N THR A 259 0.47 -0.07 22.99
CA THR A 259 1.33 -1.22 23.30
C THR A 259 0.49 -2.47 23.61
N VAL A 260 -0.49 -2.35 24.50
CA VAL A 260 -1.41 -3.44 24.84
C VAL A 260 -2.18 -3.92 23.61
N LEU A 261 -2.61 -3.02 22.73
CA LEU A 261 -3.34 -3.39 21.51
C LEU A 261 -2.47 -4.17 20.52
N LYS A 262 -1.19 -3.80 20.37
CA LYS A 262 -0.24 -4.54 19.54
C LYS A 262 0.06 -5.93 20.10
N GLU A 263 0.22 -6.05 21.42
CA GLU A 263 0.38 -7.35 22.09
C GLU A 263 -0.85 -8.23 21.89
N LYS A 264 -2.06 -7.66 22.05
CA LYS A 264 -3.32 -8.35 21.78
C LYS A 264 -3.46 -8.79 20.33
N LYS A 265 -3.02 -7.97 19.35
CA LYS A 265 -2.99 -8.36 17.93
C LYS A 265 -2.17 -9.63 17.74
N VAL A 266 -0.94 -9.66 18.26
CA VAL A 266 -0.04 -10.82 18.15
C VAL A 266 -0.64 -12.05 18.83
N ALA A 267 -1.17 -11.89 20.05
CA ALA A 267 -1.79 -12.98 20.79
C ALA A 267 -3.02 -13.54 20.07
N ALA A 268 -3.88 -12.69 19.53
CA ALA A 268 -5.09 -13.10 18.83
C ALA A 268 -4.78 -13.80 17.50
N LEU A 269 -3.78 -13.33 16.74
CA LEU A 269 -3.34 -14.01 15.52
C LEU A 269 -2.75 -15.39 15.82
N LYS A 270 -1.96 -15.50 16.89
CA LYS A 270 -1.44 -16.78 17.35
C LYS A 270 -2.57 -17.73 17.76
N GLU A 271 -3.53 -17.26 18.56
CA GLU A 271 -4.69 -18.07 18.95
C GLU A 271 -5.54 -18.50 17.75
N PHE A 272 -5.69 -17.62 16.77
CA PHE A 272 -6.35 -17.95 15.51
C PHE A 272 -5.64 -19.09 14.78
N GLU A 273 -4.32 -19.00 14.61
CA GLU A 273 -3.53 -20.03 13.93
C GLU A 273 -3.50 -21.36 14.70
N GLU A 274 -3.43 -21.33 16.04
CA GLU A 274 -3.31 -22.54 16.86
C GLU A 274 -4.64 -23.27 17.10
N LYS A 275 -5.75 -22.53 17.19
CA LYS A 275 -7.07 -23.08 17.54
C LYS A 275 -8.11 -22.86 16.45
N THR A 276 -8.42 -21.60 16.13
CA THR A 276 -9.57 -21.26 15.28
C THR A 276 -9.41 -21.80 13.86
N ALA A 277 -8.21 -21.73 13.29
CA ALA A 277 -7.89 -22.28 11.98
C ALA A 277 -8.15 -23.79 11.92
N LYS A 278 -7.81 -24.53 12.99
CA LYS A 278 -8.08 -25.98 13.06
C LYS A 278 -9.57 -26.27 13.08
N VAL A 279 -10.35 -25.53 13.86
CA VAL A 279 -11.81 -25.67 13.89
C VAL A 279 -12.41 -25.41 12.50
N ILE A 280 -11.91 -24.41 11.77
CA ILE A 280 -12.35 -24.11 10.40
C ILE A 280 -12.02 -25.27 9.45
N VAL A 281 -10.81 -25.81 9.54
CA VAL A 281 -10.39 -26.99 8.76
C VAL A 281 -11.32 -28.16 9.06
N ASP A 282 -11.60 -28.44 10.32
CA ASP A 282 -12.45 -29.56 10.74
C ASP A 282 -13.90 -29.38 10.26
N GLU A 283 -14.44 -28.16 10.33
CA GLU A 283 -15.80 -27.84 9.88
C GLU A 283 -15.95 -28.01 8.36
N ILE A 284 -15.01 -27.47 7.57
CA ILE A 284 -15.02 -27.60 6.11
C ILE A 284 -14.80 -29.06 5.69
N THR A 285 -13.84 -29.74 6.31
CA THR A 285 -13.57 -31.17 6.05
C THR A 285 -14.78 -32.03 6.41
N GLY A 286 -15.42 -31.77 7.56
CA GLY A 286 -16.61 -32.49 7.99
C GLY A 286 -17.78 -32.30 7.03
N ALA A 287 -17.95 -31.11 6.47
CA ALA A 287 -19.00 -30.82 5.49
C ALA A 287 -18.82 -31.57 4.16
N SER A 288 -17.57 -31.76 3.69
CA SER A 288 -17.29 -32.49 2.44
C SER A 288 -17.03 -33.98 2.61
N ALA A 289 -16.74 -34.44 3.84
CA ALA A 289 -16.39 -35.83 4.14
C ALA A 289 -17.44 -36.84 3.64
N GLY A 290 -18.74 -36.54 3.82
CA GLY A 290 -19.81 -37.43 3.37
C GLY A 290 -19.81 -37.65 1.85
N LYS A 291 -19.69 -36.57 1.08
CA LYS A 291 -19.65 -36.61 -0.39
C LYS A 291 -18.40 -37.32 -0.90
N ILE A 292 -17.24 -37.02 -0.31
CA ILE A 292 -15.96 -37.67 -0.65
C ILE A 292 -16.03 -39.17 -0.36
N LEU A 293 -16.60 -39.56 0.78
CA LEU A 293 -16.77 -40.97 1.16
C LEU A 293 -17.72 -41.70 0.19
N GLU A 294 -18.83 -41.07 -0.18
CA GLU A 294 -19.78 -41.61 -1.17
C GLU A 294 -19.10 -41.85 -2.52
N MET A 295 -18.35 -40.87 -3.03
CA MET A 295 -17.58 -41.00 -4.27
C MET A 295 -16.56 -42.14 -4.19
N LYS A 296 -15.81 -42.25 -3.08
CA LYS A 296 -14.85 -43.34 -2.85
C LYS A 296 -15.52 -44.71 -2.84
N ASN A 297 -16.67 -44.84 -2.17
CA ASN A 297 -17.44 -46.08 -2.14
C ASN A 297 -17.93 -46.46 -3.54
N ARG A 298 -18.46 -45.50 -4.31
CA ARG A 298 -18.93 -45.74 -5.68
C ARG A 298 -17.78 -46.13 -6.62
N ILE A 299 -16.60 -45.51 -6.50
CA ILE A 299 -15.40 -45.93 -7.24
C ILE A 299 -15.00 -47.37 -6.90
N ALA A 300 -15.05 -47.74 -5.61
CA ALA A 300 -14.74 -49.10 -5.17
C ALA A 300 -15.73 -50.13 -5.72
N GLU A 301 -17.03 -49.84 -5.67
CA GLU A 301 -18.09 -50.69 -6.24
C GLU A 301 -17.92 -50.84 -7.75
N MET A 302 -17.71 -49.73 -8.47
CA MET A 302 -17.46 -49.75 -9.91
C MET A 302 -16.19 -50.52 -10.28
N SER A 303 -15.15 -50.44 -9.45
CA SER A 303 -13.90 -51.18 -9.66
C SER A 303 -14.11 -52.68 -9.52
N GLN A 304 -14.91 -53.13 -8.54
CA GLN A 304 -15.27 -54.54 -8.41
C GLN A 304 -16.10 -55.01 -9.60
N ARG A 305 -17.11 -54.24 -10.01
CA ARG A 305 -17.94 -54.57 -11.17
C ARG A 305 -17.10 -54.64 -12.46
N LEU A 306 -16.19 -53.71 -12.66
CA LEU A 306 -15.29 -53.70 -13.82
C LEU A 306 -14.44 -54.98 -13.85
N LEU A 307 -13.83 -55.36 -12.72
CA LEU A 307 -13.03 -56.59 -12.62
C LEU A 307 -13.85 -57.85 -12.95
N ASP A 308 -15.09 -57.93 -12.49
CA ASP A 308 -15.96 -59.07 -12.77
C ASP A 308 -16.35 -59.15 -14.25
N VAL A 309 -16.68 -58.01 -14.88
CA VAL A 309 -17.02 -57.95 -16.31
C VAL A 309 -15.78 -58.23 -17.17
N GLU A 310 -14.61 -57.69 -16.80
CA GLU A 310 -13.33 -57.97 -17.47
C GLU A 310 -12.99 -59.46 -17.43
N ARG A 311 -13.16 -60.13 -16.28
CA ARG A 311 -12.99 -61.59 -16.18
C ARG A 311 -13.94 -62.35 -17.09
N ARG A 312 -15.23 -62.00 -17.08
CA ARG A 312 -16.22 -62.64 -17.96
C ARG A 312 -15.91 -62.42 -19.45
N GLN A 313 -15.43 -61.23 -19.80
CA GLN A 313 -15.01 -60.89 -21.16
C GLN A 313 -13.79 -61.71 -21.58
N GLN A 314 -12.78 -61.83 -20.70
CA GLN A 314 -11.59 -62.65 -20.93
C GLN A 314 -11.95 -64.13 -21.07
N ASP A 315 -12.76 -64.68 -20.16
CA ASP A 315 -13.20 -66.08 -20.22
C ASP A 315 -14.00 -66.36 -21.50
N THR A 316 -14.90 -65.45 -21.88
CA THR A 316 -15.68 -65.59 -23.13
C THR A 316 -14.79 -65.49 -24.35
N SER A 317 -13.81 -64.57 -24.36
CA SER A 317 -12.84 -64.42 -25.44
C SER A 317 -11.93 -65.64 -25.57
N LEU A 318 -11.46 -66.20 -24.45
CA LEU A 318 -10.68 -67.44 -24.42
C LEU A 318 -11.51 -68.60 -24.94
N ARG A 319 -12.77 -68.74 -24.51
CA ARG A 319 -13.68 -69.78 -25.00
C ARG A 319 -13.91 -69.67 -26.50
N ILE A 320 -14.10 -68.46 -27.02
CA ILE A 320 -14.22 -68.22 -28.47
C ILE A 320 -12.95 -68.72 -29.19
N LYS A 321 -11.77 -68.41 -28.66
CA LYS A 321 -10.48 -68.83 -29.25
C LYS A 321 -10.27 -70.34 -29.22
N THR A 322 -10.50 -70.97 -28.07
CA THR A 322 -10.20 -72.39 -27.84
C THR A 322 -11.24 -73.31 -28.45
N ASP A 323 -12.52 -72.97 -28.28
CA ASP A 323 -13.61 -73.90 -28.56
C ASP A 323 -14.21 -73.66 -29.96
N TYR A 324 -14.04 -72.47 -30.56
CA TYR A 324 -14.66 -72.17 -31.86
C TYR A 324 -13.63 -71.80 -32.92
N GLU A 325 -12.80 -70.78 -32.67
CA GLU A 325 -11.83 -70.25 -33.64
C GLU A 325 -10.79 -71.29 -34.06
N ALA A 326 -10.34 -72.15 -33.14
CA ALA A 326 -9.41 -73.24 -33.43
C ALA A 326 -9.94 -74.25 -34.47
N TYR A 327 -11.26 -74.40 -34.60
CA TYR A 327 -11.90 -75.35 -35.53
C TYR A 327 -12.44 -74.67 -36.79
N LEU A 328 -13.08 -73.52 -36.65
CA LEU A 328 -13.70 -72.78 -37.75
C LEU A 328 -12.68 -71.95 -38.54
N GLY A 329 -11.62 -71.46 -37.89
CA GLY A 329 -10.68 -70.50 -38.45
C GLY A 329 -11.13 -69.05 -38.22
N SER A 330 -10.18 -68.15 -37.96
CA SER A 330 -10.41 -66.74 -37.60
C SER A 330 -11.25 -65.97 -38.64
N GLU A 331 -11.14 -66.34 -39.91
CA GLU A 331 -11.87 -65.72 -41.03
C GLU A 331 -13.39 -65.90 -40.95
N PHE A 332 -13.88 -66.93 -40.23
CA PHE A 332 -15.31 -67.20 -40.04
C PHE A 332 -15.86 -66.71 -38.70
N MET A 333 -15.01 -66.15 -37.82
CA MET A 333 -15.38 -65.69 -36.48
C MET A 333 -15.95 -64.26 -36.47
N ASN A 334 -16.89 -64.00 -37.38
CA ASN A 334 -17.67 -62.76 -37.40
C ASN A 334 -19.14 -63.08 -37.67
N THR A 335 -20.03 -62.18 -37.24
CA THR A 335 -21.47 -62.40 -37.29
C THR A 335 -22.00 -62.58 -38.72
N GLU A 336 -21.44 -61.87 -39.69
CA GLU A 336 -21.86 -61.94 -41.10
C GLU A 336 -21.52 -63.29 -41.75
N ASN A 337 -20.30 -63.78 -41.54
CA ASN A 337 -19.85 -65.07 -42.06
C ASN A 337 -20.57 -66.24 -41.36
N LEU A 338 -20.84 -66.13 -40.05
CA LEU A 338 -21.65 -67.11 -39.34
C LEU A 338 -23.09 -67.15 -39.83
N ASP A 339 -23.70 -66.00 -40.14
CA ASP A 339 -25.05 -65.95 -40.73
C ASP A 339 -25.09 -66.57 -42.13
N ARG A 340 -24.07 -66.32 -42.95
CA ARG A 340 -23.94 -66.92 -44.28
C ARG A 340 -23.75 -68.44 -44.19
N LEU A 341 -22.91 -68.94 -43.29
CA LEU A 341 -22.74 -70.38 -43.04
C LEU A 341 -24.04 -71.02 -42.51
N THR A 342 -24.74 -70.34 -41.62
CA THR A 342 -26.05 -70.75 -41.09
C THR A 342 -27.07 -70.87 -42.23
N GLY A 343 -27.12 -69.88 -43.13
CA GLY A 343 -27.99 -69.89 -44.31
C GLY A 343 -27.68 -71.03 -45.30
N ILE A 344 -26.41 -71.35 -45.55
CA ILE A 344 -26.03 -72.49 -46.42
C ILE A 344 -26.56 -73.82 -45.87
N ILE A 345 -26.51 -74.02 -44.55
CA ILE A 345 -27.04 -75.22 -43.90
C ILE A 345 -28.57 -75.21 -43.88
N ASP A 346 -29.19 -74.08 -43.54
CA ASP A 346 -30.66 -73.94 -43.46
C ASP A 346 -31.34 -74.05 -44.86
N GLU A 347 -30.65 -73.67 -45.93
CA GLU A 347 -31.06 -73.87 -47.33
C GLU A 347 -30.87 -75.32 -47.83
N GLY A 348 -30.32 -76.21 -47.00
CA GLY A 348 -30.09 -77.62 -47.33
C GLY A 348 -28.90 -77.88 -48.26
N LYS A 349 -28.02 -76.90 -48.47
CA LYS A 349 -26.85 -77.00 -49.38
C LYS A 349 -25.64 -77.67 -48.72
N ALA A 350 -25.67 -77.87 -47.41
CA ALA A 350 -24.66 -78.58 -46.64
C ALA A 350 -25.32 -79.31 -45.46
N VAL A 351 -24.79 -80.49 -45.10
CA VAL A 351 -25.33 -81.30 -43.98
C VAL A 351 -24.66 -80.94 -42.65
N ASN A 352 -23.46 -80.39 -42.69
CA ASN A 352 -22.67 -80.02 -41.51
C ASN A 352 -21.82 -78.76 -41.74
N ILE A 353 -21.25 -78.23 -40.65
CA ILE A 353 -20.42 -77.01 -40.66
C ILE A 353 -19.20 -77.14 -41.58
N SER A 354 -18.54 -78.30 -41.65
CA SER A 354 -17.39 -78.49 -42.56
C SER A 354 -17.76 -78.41 -44.05
N GLU A 355 -18.91 -78.97 -44.44
CA GLU A 355 -19.43 -78.88 -45.81
C GLU A 355 -19.88 -77.45 -46.13
N ALA A 356 -20.48 -76.76 -45.16
CA ALA A 356 -20.87 -75.36 -45.32
C ALA A 356 -19.66 -74.44 -45.53
N ILE A 357 -18.55 -74.68 -44.84
CA ILE A 357 -17.28 -73.95 -45.04
C ILE A 357 -16.70 -74.20 -46.44
N LYS A 358 -16.73 -75.44 -46.94
CA LYS A 358 -16.29 -75.76 -48.30
C LYS A 358 -17.17 -75.06 -49.35
N ALA A 359 -18.48 -75.17 -49.22
CA ALA A 359 -19.44 -74.51 -50.11
C ALA A 359 -19.32 -72.97 -50.06
N PHE A 360 -18.96 -72.40 -48.90
CA PHE A 360 -18.68 -70.97 -48.76
C PHE A 360 -17.40 -70.57 -49.52
N LYS A 361 -16.34 -71.39 -49.48
CA LYS A 361 -15.06 -71.14 -50.19
C LYS A 361 -15.12 -71.41 -51.70
N GLU A 362 -16.05 -72.25 -52.15
CA GLU A 362 -16.26 -72.60 -53.57
C GLU A 362 -17.19 -71.63 -54.31
N ARG A 363 -17.89 -70.75 -53.59
CA ARG A 363 -18.62 -69.63 -54.18
C ARG A 363 -17.61 -68.54 -54.62
N PRO A 364 -17.60 -68.12 -55.90
CA PRO A 364 -16.68 -67.10 -56.41
C PRO A 364 -16.92 -65.70 -55.84
#